data_AF-A0AAN1KM77-F1
#
_entry.id   AF-A0AAN1KM77-F1
#
_cell.length_a   1.000
_cell.length_b   1.000
_cell.length_c   1.000
_cell.angle_alpha   90.00
_cell.angle_beta   90.00
_cell.angle_gamma   90.00
#
_symmetry.space_group_name_H-M   'P 1'
#
loop_
_entity.id
_entity.type
_entity.pdbx_description
1 polymer ?
#
loop_
_entity_poly.entity_id
_entity_poly.type
_entity_poly.pdbx_seq_one_letter_code
_entity_poly.pdbx_strand_id
1 'polypeptide(L)'
;MKTMTKDECQAELARLNTIDALEAELETAFDTVKDLSPSELLSLAPKVLMGGADPLSMLGLDPKLIEKAKLVAKSNRVIRAQRKQALEKQLNAVIEEATTNE
;
A
#
# COMPACT_ATOMS: atom_id res chain seq x y z
N MET A 1 7.69 26.07 0.64
CA MET A 1 7.88 24.76 -0.04
C MET A 1 8.95 24.95 -1.11
N LYS A 2 9.93 24.05 -1.22
CA LYS A 2 10.91 24.10 -2.31
C LYS A 2 10.20 23.64 -3.59
N THR A 3 10.24 24.45 -4.64
CA THR A 3 9.69 24.06 -5.95
C THR A 3 10.55 22.93 -6.51
N MET A 4 9.90 21.81 -6.86
CA MET A 4 10.57 20.67 -7.47
C MET A 4 10.90 20.97 -8.94
N THR A 5 12.02 20.42 -9.41
CA THR A 5 12.40 20.42 -10.82
C THR A 5 11.49 19.48 -11.62
N LYS A 6 11.48 19.63 -12.95
CA LYS A 6 10.70 18.76 -13.84
C LYS A 6 11.05 17.27 -13.66
N ASP A 7 12.34 16.96 -13.58
CA ASP A 7 12.82 15.58 -13.46
C ASP A 7 12.44 14.97 -12.11
N GLU A 8 12.51 15.76 -11.03
CA GLU A 8 12.04 15.33 -9.70
C GLU A 8 10.52 15.07 -9.70
N CYS A 9 9.72 15.91 -10.37
CA CYS A 9 8.28 15.68 -10.52
C CYS A 9 7.98 14.41 -11.33
N GLN A 10 8.71 14.16 -12.42
CA GLN A 10 8.52 12.97 -13.24
C GLN A 10 8.90 11.70 -12.50
N ALA A 11 10.01 11.71 -11.76
CA ALA A 11 10.43 10.59 -10.93
C ALA A 11 9.40 10.27 -9.84
N GLU A 12 8.86 11.30 -9.17
CA GLU A 12 7.85 11.09 -8.13
C GLU A 12 6.52 10.59 -8.72
N LEU A 13 6.09 11.11 -9.87
CA LEU A 13 4.90 10.60 -10.58
C LEU A 13 5.07 9.13 -10.98
N ALA A 14 6.23 8.74 -11.52
CA ALA A 14 6.51 7.35 -11.86
C ALA A 14 6.48 6.43 -10.63
N ARG A 15 6.99 6.93 -9.50
CA ARG A 15 6.94 6.22 -8.22
C ARG A 15 5.50 6.04 -7.73
N LEU A 16 4.66 7.07 -7.82
CA LEU A 16 3.24 6.98 -7.46
C LEU A 16 2.50 5.98 -8.34
N ASN A 17 2.66 6.07 -9.66
CA ASN A 17 2.05 5.10 -10.59
C ASN A 17 2.48 3.65 -10.30
N THR A 18 3.72 3.44 -9.86
CA THR A 18 4.21 2.12 -9.45
C THR A 18 3.49 1.63 -8.19
N ILE A 19 3.25 2.52 -7.22
CA ILE A 19 2.51 2.18 -5.99
C ILE A 19 1.06 1.85 -6.32
N ASP A 20 0.41 2.64 -7.19
CA ASP A 20 -0.98 2.41 -7.60
C ASP A 20 -1.14 1.06 -8.30
N ALA A 21 -0.20 0.70 -9.19
CA ALA A 21 -0.19 -0.61 -9.82
C ALA A 21 -0.03 -1.74 -8.80
N LEU A 22 0.85 -1.58 -7.79
CA LEU A 22 1.02 -2.54 -6.71
C LEU A 22 -0.24 -2.65 -5.83
N GLU A 23 -0.96 -1.56 -5.59
CA GLU A 23 -2.22 -1.59 -4.86
C GLU A 23 -3.29 -2.40 -5.62
N ALA A 24 -3.43 -2.19 -6.93
CA ALA A 24 -4.36 -2.96 -7.75
C ALA A 24 -4.03 -4.46 -7.81
N GLU A 25 -2.73 -4.80 -7.89
CA GLU A 25 -2.28 -6.20 -7.80
C GLU A 25 -2.63 -6.83 -6.44
N LEU A 26 -2.44 -6.09 -5.34
CA LEU A 26 -2.78 -6.56 -4.00
C LEU A 26 -4.29 -6.75 -3.82
N GLU A 27 -5.11 -5.84 -4.34
CA GLU A 27 -6.57 -5.96 -4.29
C GLU A 27 -7.04 -7.23 -5.00
N THR A 28 -6.55 -7.46 -6.23
CA THR A 28 -6.84 -8.69 -6.98
C THR A 28 -6.42 -9.95 -6.22
N ALA A 29 -5.25 -9.91 -5.57
CA ALA A 29 -4.76 -11.04 -4.78
C ALA A 29 -5.61 -11.27 -3.52
N PHE A 30 -6.06 -10.22 -2.84
CA PHE A 30 -6.95 -10.34 -1.69
C PHE A 30 -8.33 -10.85 -2.06
N ASP A 31 -8.88 -10.43 -3.20
CA ASP A 31 -10.13 -10.97 -3.72
C ASP A 31 -10.00 -12.47 -4.03
N THR A 32 -8.89 -12.88 -4.65
CA THR A 32 -8.58 -14.29 -4.89
C THR A 32 -8.57 -15.09 -3.58
N VAL A 33 -7.97 -14.57 -2.51
CA VAL A 33 -7.94 -15.24 -1.20
C VAL A 33 -9.32 -15.27 -0.53
N LYS A 34 -10.05 -14.16 -0.62
CA LYS A 34 -11.38 -13.98 -0.02
C LYS A 34 -12.40 -14.96 -0.60
N ASP A 35 -12.29 -15.23 -1.89
CA ASP A 35 -13.23 -16.10 -2.61
C ASP A 35 -12.88 -17.60 -2.51
N LEU A 36 -11.79 -17.96 -1.81
CA LEU A 36 -11.43 -19.37 -1.58
C LEU A 36 -12.44 -20.07 -0.67
N SER A 37 -13.00 -21.16 -1.19
CA SER A 37 -13.83 -22.07 -0.41
C SER A 37 -12.99 -22.95 0.53
N PRO A 38 -13.58 -23.43 1.65
CA PRO A 38 -12.93 -24.41 2.52
C PRO A 38 -12.51 -25.70 1.77
N SER A 39 -13.27 -26.12 0.76
CA SER A 39 -12.93 -27.27 -0.08
C SER A 39 -11.67 -27.04 -0.92
N GLU A 40 -11.49 -25.84 -1.46
CA GLU A 40 -10.29 -25.50 -2.24
C GLU A 40 -9.05 -25.46 -1.33
N LEU A 41 -9.17 -24.86 -0.15
CA LEU A 41 -8.10 -24.86 0.86
C LEU A 41 -7.67 -26.28 1.25
N LEU A 42 -8.63 -27.17 1.51
CA LEU A 42 -8.35 -28.57 1.84
C LEU A 42 -7.72 -29.34 0.67
N SER A 43 -8.04 -28.98 -0.57
CA SER A 43 -7.42 -29.58 -1.76
C SER A 43 -5.96 -29.13 -1.97
N LEU A 44 -5.61 -27.95 -1.47
CA LEU A 44 -4.28 -27.33 -1.58
C LEU A 44 -3.35 -27.76 -0.45
N ALA A 45 -3.88 -27.99 0.75
CA ALA A 45 -3.09 -28.32 1.93
C ALA A 45 -2.11 -29.51 1.73
N PRO A 46 -2.50 -30.65 1.11
CA PRO A 46 -1.55 -31.73 0.84
C PRO A 46 -0.42 -31.32 -0.10
N LYS A 47 -0.69 -30.46 -1.09
CA LYS A 47 0.31 -29.99 -2.08
C LYS A 47 1.33 -29.08 -1.43
N VAL A 48 0.88 -28.18 -0.56
CA VAL A 48 1.76 -27.28 0.21
C VAL A 48 2.62 -28.09 1.18
N LEU A 49 2.03 -29.04 1.92
CA LEU A 49 2.72 -29.83 2.93
C LEU A 49 3.71 -30.84 2.34
N MET A 50 3.39 -31.46 1.20
CA MET A 50 4.23 -32.49 0.57
C MET A 50 5.22 -31.95 -0.45
N GLY A 51 4.87 -30.86 -1.15
CA GLY A 51 5.63 -30.35 -2.28
C GLY A 51 6.72 -29.33 -1.93
N GLY A 52 6.75 -28.84 -0.69
CA GLY A 52 7.64 -27.74 -0.27
C GLY A 52 7.44 -26.46 -1.07
N ALA A 53 6.34 -26.36 -1.82
CA ALA A 53 6.04 -25.24 -2.68
C ALA A 53 5.55 -24.06 -1.84
N ASP A 54 5.91 -22.85 -2.28
CA ASP A 54 5.46 -21.62 -1.65
C ASP A 54 3.90 -21.54 -1.64
N PRO A 55 3.26 -21.34 -0.47
CA PRO A 55 1.81 -21.33 -0.35
C PRO A 55 1.12 -20.31 -1.25
N LEU A 56 1.73 -19.15 -1.49
CA LEU A 56 1.16 -18.10 -2.34
C LEU A 56 1.13 -18.55 -3.79
N SER A 57 2.24 -19.14 -4.26
CA SER A 57 2.34 -19.70 -5.61
C SER A 57 1.32 -20.82 -5.85
N MET A 58 1.02 -21.63 -4.83
CA MET A 58 -0.03 -22.67 -4.90
C MET A 58 -1.45 -22.11 -4.99
N LEU A 59 -1.65 -20.87 -4.52
CA LEU A 59 -2.89 -20.12 -4.67
C LEU A 59 -2.95 -19.31 -5.97
N GLY A 60 -1.96 -19.46 -6.86
CA GLY A 60 -1.86 -18.66 -8.08
C GLY A 60 -1.48 -17.20 -7.81
N LEU A 61 -1.02 -16.89 -6.60
CA LEU A 61 -0.60 -15.56 -6.18
C LEU A 61 0.89 -15.37 -6.42
N ASP A 62 1.32 -14.11 -6.50
CA ASP A 62 2.73 -13.77 -6.60
C ASP A 62 3.46 -14.21 -5.31
N PRO A 63 4.54 -15.01 -5.38
CA PRO A 63 5.35 -15.36 -4.19
C PRO A 63 5.92 -14.14 -3.47
N LYS A 64 6.05 -12.98 -4.14
CA LYS A 64 6.51 -11.71 -3.56
C LYS A 64 5.38 -10.80 -3.08
N LEU A 65 4.14 -11.30 -3.01
CA LEU A 65 2.98 -10.50 -2.64
C LEU A 65 3.16 -9.81 -1.27
N ILE A 66 3.81 -10.47 -0.32
CA ILE A 66 4.06 -9.91 1.01
C ILE A 66 5.06 -8.75 0.95
N GLU A 67 6.13 -8.87 0.16
CA GLU A 67 7.05 -7.75 -0.07
C GLU A 67 6.36 -6.58 -0.74
N LYS A 68 5.50 -6.84 -1.74
CA LYS A 68 4.70 -5.81 -2.43
C LYS A 68 3.76 -5.09 -1.44
N ALA A 69 3.06 -5.84 -0.59
CA ALA A 69 2.20 -5.30 0.46
C ALA A 69 2.98 -4.40 1.44
N LYS A 70 4.17 -4.84 1.86
CA LYS A 70 5.05 -4.03 2.74
C LYS A 70 5.50 -2.74 2.06
N LEU A 71 5.78 -2.77 0.77
CA LEU A 71 6.20 -1.58 0.01
C LEU A 71 5.07 -0.54 -0.05
N VAL A 72 3.86 -0.98 -0.40
CA VAL A 72 2.65 -0.15 -0.39
C VAL A 72 2.39 0.44 1.01
N ALA A 73 2.41 -0.40 2.05
CA ALA A 73 2.18 0.04 3.42
C ALA A 73 3.21 1.09 3.87
N LYS A 74 4.49 0.92 3.51
CA LYS A 74 5.56 1.87 3.80
C LYS A 74 5.32 3.21 3.10
N SER A 75 4.96 3.20 1.82
CA SER A 75 4.63 4.41 1.05
C SER A 75 3.43 5.15 1.65
N ASN A 76 2.37 4.42 1.98
CA ASN A 76 1.17 4.98 2.60
C ASN A 76 1.45 5.59 3.98
N ARG A 77 2.34 4.99 4.79
CA ARG A 77 2.75 5.55 6.07
C ARG A 77 3.43 6.91 5.94
N VAL A 78 4.30 7.07 4.94
CA VAL A 78 5.00 8.35 4.68
C VAL A 78 4.00 9.43 4.27
N ILE A 79 3.11 9.14 3.31
CA ILE A 79 2.11 10.09 2.84
C ILE A 79 1.16 10.50 3.97
N ARG A 80 0.67 9.54 4.77
CA ARG A 80 -0.18 9.82 5.93
C ARG A 80 0.52 10.68 6.98
N ALA A 81 1.80 10.46 7.24
CA ALA A 81 2.58 11.28 8.17
C ALA A 81 2.72 12.73 7.67
N GLN A 82 3.04 12.91 6.38
CA GLN A 82 3.12 14.24 5.77
C GLN A 82 1.77 14.95 5.80
N ARG A 83 0.68 14.26 5.46
CA ARG A 83 -0.67 14.81 5.49
C ARG A 83 -1.08 15.20 6.91
N LYS A 84 -0.78 14.35 7.91
CA LYS A 84 -1.03 14.66 9.32
C LYS A 84 -0.29 15.91 9.76
N GLN A 85 1.00 16.01 9.46
CA GLN A 85 1.80 17.20 9.78
C GLN A 85 1.25 18.47 9.10
N ALA A 86 0.81 18.37 7.84
CA ALA A 86 0.20 19.49 7.12
C ALA A 86 -1.12 19.93 7.77
N LEU A 87 -1.98 18.98 8.18
CA LEU A 87 -3.23 19.26 8.86
C LEU A 87 -3.02 19.86 10.25
N GLU A 88 -2.05 19.37 11.03
CA GLU A 88 -1.69 19.95 12.34
C GLU A 88 -1.21 21.40 12.20
N LYS A 89 -0.39 21.70 11.18
CA LYS A 89 0.02 23.08 10.90
C LYS A 89 -1.15 23.98 10.51
N GLN A 90 -2.05 23.48 9.67
CA GLN A 90 -3.25 24.23 9.28
C GLN A 90 -4.16 24.49 10.48
N LEU A 91 -4.35 23.48 11.34
CA LEU A 91 -5.14 23.62 12.56
C LEU A 91 -4.56 24.69 13.49
N ASN A 92 -3.25 24.68 13.70
CA ASN A 92 -2.60 25.68 14.54
C ASN A 92 -2.73 27.10 13.95
N ALA A 93 -2.57 27.26 12.64
CA ALA A 93 -2.74 28.55 11.98
C ALA A 93 -4.16 29.10 12.14
N VAL A 94 -5.19 28.23 11.99
CA VAL A 94 -6.59 28.62 12.20
C VAL A 94 -6.86 29.02 13.65
N ILE A 95 -6.25 28.34 14.62
CA ILE A 95 -6.35 28.70 16.04
C ILE A 95 -5.68 30.05 16.32
N GLU A 96 -4.48 30.28 15.80
CA GLU A 96 -3.74 31.53 15.96
C GLU A 96 -4.51 32.72 15.36
N GLU A 97 -5.09 32.56 14.16
CA GLU A 97 -5.96 33.55 13.52
C GLU A 97 -7.23 33.83 14.33
N ALA A 98 -7.83 32.83 14.98
CA ALA A 98 -8.99 33.03 15.84
C ALA A 98 -8.64 33.83 17.10
N THR A 99 -7.48 33.57 17.72
CA THR A 99 -7.04 34.26 18.94
C THR A 99 -6.50 35.68 18.72
N THR A 100 -6.12 36.04 17.49
CA THR A 100 -5.62 37.39 17.17
C THR A 100 -6.73 38.34 16.70
N ASN A 101 -7.94 37.83 16.46
CA ASN A 101 -9.12 38.59 16.08
C ASN A 101 -10.10 38.84 17.24
N GLU A 102 -9.74 38.47 18.47
CA GLU A 102 -10.40 38.85 19.74
C GLU A 102 -9.60 39.94 20.47
#